data_AF-A0A914D1U2-F1
#
_entry.id   AF-A0A914D1U2-F1
#
_cell.length_a   1.000
_cell.length_b   1.000
_cell.length_c   1.000
_cell.angle_alpha   90.00
_cell.angle_beta   90.00
_cell.angle_gamma   90.00
#
_symmetry.space_group_name_H-M   'P 1'
#
loop_
_entity.id
_entity.type
_entity.pdbx_description
1 polymer ?
#
loop_
_entity_poly.entity_id
_entity_poly.type
_entity_poly.pdbx_seq_one_letter_code
_entity_poly.pdbx_strand_id
1 'polypeptide(L)'
;MEFQTISKFPTLSSEYHYFVFNNDKIWAFSRNYVAQPTYNWGHRVSFTGGYTTYFDTKTSEWDSNGQVDFKEQASEENLEEFLFTFKNQIFMLLYSHFGGIQFLSLLRFDEESRNFARFAHVEVR
;
A
#
# COMPACT_ATOMS: atom_id res chain seq x y z
N MET A 1 -7.31 25.38 -18.90
CA MET A 1 -6.24 24.57 -18.26
C MET A 1 -6.17 23.28 -19.05
N GLU A 2 -5.13 23.10 -19.85
CA GLU A 2 -4.92 21.86 -20.59
C GLU A 2 -4.12 20.90 -19.70
N PHE A 3 -4.59 19.66 -19.59
CA PHE A 3 -3.87 18.60 -18.89
C PHE A 3 -2.96 17.90 -19.88
N GLN A 4 -1.66 17.82 -19.55
CA GLN A 4 -0.70 17.04 -20.32
C GLN A 4 -0.46 15.70 -19.63
N THR A 5 -0.53 14.61 -20.39
CA THR A 5 -0.08 13.30 -19.92
C THR A 5 1.44 13.28 -19.84
N ILE A 6 1.99 13.12 -18.64
CA ILE A 6 3.45 13.06 -18.41
C ILE A 6 4.02 11.66 -18.61
N SER A 7 3.22 10.62 -18.37
CA SER A 7 3.58 9.22 -18.57
C SER A 7 2.33 8.35 -18.50
N LYS A 8 2.40 7.16 -19.08
CA LYS A 8 1.37 6.12 -18.91
C LYS A 8 1.85 5.18 -17.82
N PHE A 9 0.97 4.87 -16.87
CA PHE A 9 1.22 3.82 -15.90
C PHE A 9 1.54 2.50 -16.63
N PRO A 10 2.64 1.81 -16.32
CA PRO A 10 2.95 0.54 -16.97
C PRO A 10 1.75 -0.40 -16.77
N THR A 11 1.37 -1.18 -17.77
CA THR A 11 0.28 -2.16 -17.63
C THR A 11 0.66 -3.19 -16.59
N LEU A 12 -0.12 -3.27 -15.50
CA LEU A 12 0.23 -4.10 -14.34
C LEU A 12 -0.72 -5.30 -14.18
N SER A 13 -0.23 -6.31 -13.46
CA SER A 13 -0.96 -7.54 -13.11
C SER A 13 -2.15 -7.34 -12.15
N SER A 14 -2.28 -6.15 -11.54
CA SER A 14 -3.43 -5.79 -10.71
C SER A 14 -4.12 -4.56 -11.30
N GLU A 15 -5.45 -4.53 -11.20
CA GLU A 15 -6.30 -3.44 -11.66
C GLU A 15 -6.42 -2.29 -10.63
N TYR A 16 -6.00 -2.51 -9.37
CA TYR A 16 -6.25 -1.56 -8.28
C TYR A 16 -4.99 -1.26 -7.49
N HIS A 17 -4.83 0.02 -7.13
CA HIS A 17 -3.64 0.51 -6.43
C HIS A 17 -3.99 1.54 -5.37
N TYR A 18 -3.13 1.68 -4.38
CA TYR A 18 -2.95 2.96 -3.71
C TYR A 18 -1.82 3.74 -4.36
N PHE A 19 -1.95 5.06 -4.34
CA PHE A 19 -0.90 5.97 -4.71
C PHE A 19 -0.57 6.88 -3.54
N VAL A 20 0.73 7.03 -3.23
CA VAL A 20 1.21 7.98 -2.23
C VAL A 20 2.40 8.75 -2.77
N PHE A 21 2.46 10.04 -2.48
CA PHE A 21 3.59 10.89 -2.85
C PHE A 21 4.58 10.98 -1.68
N ASN A 22 5.83 10.58 -1.92
CA ASN A 22 6.91 10.63 -0.94
C ASN A 22 8.25 10.89 -1.63
N ASN A 23 9.06 11.83 -1.12
CA ASN A 23 10.43 12.09 -1.59
C ASN A 23 10.56 12.23 -3.13
N ASP A 24 9.71 13.08 -3.74
CA ASP A 24 9.67 13.31 -5.19
C ASP A 24 9.31 12.06 -6.03
N LYS A 25 8.70 11.05 -5.40
CA LYS A 25 8.22 9.84 -6.05
C LYS A 25 6.73 9.67 -5.81
N ILE A 26 6.01 9.27 -6.85
CA ILE A 26 4.63 8.76 -6.72
C ILE A 26 4.73 7.23 -6.65
N TRP A 27 4.58 6.70 -5.44
CA TRP A 27 4.57 5.26 -5.20
C TRP A 27 3.22 4.67 -5.54
N ALA A 28 3.23 3.48 -6.13
CA ALA A 28 2.06 2.69 -6.44
C ALA A 28 2.16 1.33 -5.75
N PHE A 29 1.16 0.98 -4.95
CA PHE A 29 1.08 -0.29 -4.23
C PHE A 29 -0.12 -1.07 -4.75
N SER A 30 0.10 -2.30 -5.24
CA SER A 30 -0.98 -3.14 -5.74
C SER A 30 -1.95 -3.51 -4.63
N ARG A 31 -3.22 -3.66 -5.00
CA ARG A 31 -4.26 -4.20 -4.13
C ARG A 31 -4.79 -5.49 -4.74
N ASN A 32 -4.88 -6.53 -3.91
CA ASN A 32 -5.40 -7.83 -4.27
C ASN A 32 -6.78 -8.01 -3.65
N TYR A 33 -7.68 -8.66 -4.38
CA TYR A 33 -9.00 -8.99 -3.84
C TYR A 33 -8.86 -10.13 -2.84
N VAL A 34 -9.37 -9.91 -1.64
CA VAL A 34 -9.42 -10.88 -0.56
C VAL A 34 -10.88 -11.15 -0.25
N ALA A 35 -11.28 -12.41 -0.36
CA ALA A 35 -12.60 -12.85 0.05
C ALA A 35 -12.68 -12.88 1.58
N GLN A 36 -13.82 -12.48 2.14
CA GLN A 36 -14.15 -12.58 3.56
C GLN A 36 -15.42 -13.44 3.70
N PRO A 37 -15.29 -14.79 3.60
CA PRO A 37 -16.43 -15.70 3.62
C PRO A 37 -17.36 -15.50 4.81
N THR A 38 -16.80 -15.16 5.99
CA THR A 38 -17.55 -14.92 7.23
C THR A 38 -18.63 -13.83 7.08
N TYR A 39 -18.50 -12.95 6.08
CA TYR A 39 -19.36 -11.79 5.87
C TYR A 39 -20.01 -11.76 4.47
N ASN A 40 -19.83 -12.81 3.66
CA ASN A 40 -20.36 -12.92 2.29
C ASN A 40 -19.97 -11.74 1.37
N TRP A 41 -18.79 -11.15 1.58
CA TRP A 41 -18.22 -10.06 0.78
C TRP A 41 -16.70 -10.25 0.66
N GLY A 42 -16.02 -9.25 0.13
CA GLY A 42 -14.57 -9.15 0.11
C GLY A 42 -14.19 -7.73 -0.29
N HIS A 43 -12.93 -7.40 -0.10
CA HIS A 43 -12.42 -6.09 -0.46
C HIS A 43 -10.99 -6.20 -0.98
N ARG A 44 -10.46 -5.09 -1.49
CA ARG A 44 -9.15 -5.06 -2.13
C ARG A 44 -8.13 -4.44 -1.19
N VAL A 45 -7.07 -5.17 -0.90
CA VAL A 45 -6.05 -4.74 0.05
C VAL A 45 -4.63 -4.97 -0.41
N SER A 46 -3.70 -4.20 0.14
CA SER A 46 -2.28 -4.36 -0.07
C SER A 46 -1.63 -5.24 1.01
N PHE A 47 -2.16 -5.27 2.24
CA PHE A 47 -1.50 -6.00 3.35
C PHE A 47 -1.33 -7.51 3.12
N THR A 48 -2.08 -8.13 2.21
CA THR A 48 -1.91 -9.54 1.82
C THR A 48 -0.70 -9.78 0.90
N GLY A 49 0.17 -8.80 0.75
CA GLY A 49 1.28 -8.83 -0.19
C GLY A 49 0.84 -8.41 -1.59
N GLY A 50 1.82 -8.26 -2.47
CA GLY A 50 1.62 -7.77 -3.82
C GLY A 50 2.93 -7.20 -4.37
N TYR A 51 2.85 -6.17 -5.21
CA TYR A 51 4.03 -5.46 -5.69
C TYR A 51 3.91 -3.95 -5.48
N THR A 52 5.05 -3.30 -5.54
CA THR A 52 5.17 -1.86 -5.54
C THR A 52 6.07 -1.39 -6.68
N THR A 53 5.81 -0.20 -7.18
CA THR A 53 6.68 0.54 -8.11
C THR A 53 6.55 2.03 -7.80
N TYR A 54 7.34 2.87 -8.45
CA TYR A 54 7.20 4.32 -8.30
C TYR A 54 7.49 5.05 -9.62
N PHE A 55 6.90 6.23 -9.75
CA PHE A 55 7.25 7.21 -10.77
C PHE A 55 8.12 8.29 -10.12
N ASP A 56 9.33 8.47 -10.62
CA ASP A 56 10.22 9.55 -10.22
C ASP A 56 9.80 10.85 -10.91
N THR A 57 9.38 11.83 -10.12
CA THR A 57 8.89 13.12 -10.66
C THR A 57 10.00 14.05 -11.12
N LYS A 58 11.27 13.79 -10.74
CA LYS A 58 12.41 14.58 -11.22
C LYS A 58 12.83 14.13 -12.60
N THR A 59 12.90 12.82 -12.83
CA THR A 59 13.30 12.27 -14.14
C THR A 59 12.11 12.06 -15.06
N SER A 60 10.89 12.06 -14.53
CA SER A 60 9.66 11.70 -15.25
C SER A 60 9.69 10.26 -15.78
N GLU A 61 10.32 9.35 -15.05
CA GLU A 61 10.48 7.95 -15.41
C GLU A 61 9.91 7.02 -14.32
N TRP A 62 9.47 5.83 -14.73
CA TRP A 62 9.11 4.76 -13.80
C TRP A 62 10.35 4.06 -13.27
N ASP A 63 10.22 3.40 -12.11
CA ASP A 63 11.27 2.56 -11.49
C ASP A 63 11.91 1.65 -12.54
N SER A 64 13.22 1.77 -12.73
CA SER A 64 13.98 0.93 -13.67
C SER A 64 13.99 -0.54 -13.27
N ASN A 65 13.75 -0.84 -11.98
CA ASN A 65 13.56 -2.21 -11.49
C ASN A 65 12.15 -2.74 -11.76
N GLY A 66 11.25 -1.91 -12.31
CA GLY A 66 9.88 -2.27 -12.63
C GLY A 66 9.02 -2.46 -11.38
N GLN A 67 8.29 -3.57 -11.35
CA GLN A 67 7.48 -3.97 -10.20
C GLN A 67 8.33 -4.85 -9.28
N VAL A 68 8.33 -4.53 -7.99
CA VAL A 68 9.02 -5.33 -6.97
C VAL A 68 8.00 -5.87 -5.99
N ASP A 69 8.01 -7.18 -5.78
CA ASP A 69 7.10 -7.84 -4.86
C ASP A 69 7.43 -7.49 -3.40
N PHE A 70 6.38 -7.27 -2.61
CA PHE A 70 6.45 -7.15 -1.16
C PHE A 70 5.61 -8.23 -0.50
N LYS A 71 5.99 -8.61 0.72
CA LYS A 71 5.45 -9.79 1.40
C LYS A 71 4.10 -9.50 2.04
N GLU A 72 3.32 -10.55 2.24
CA GLU A 72 2.16 -10.52 3.13
C GLU A 72 2.56 -10.03 4.53
N GLN A 73 1.75 -9.14 5.07
CA GLN A 73 1.90 -8.53 6.39
C GLN A 73 0.91 -9.09 7.39
N ALA A 74 -0.24 -9.55 6.91
CA ALA A 74 -1.36 -10.07 7.68
C ALA A 74 -2.24 -10.97 6.80
N SER A 75 -2.93 -11.94 7.42
CA SER A 75 -3.80 -12.91 6.73
C SER A 75 -5.22 -12.96 7.31
N GLU A 76 -5.50 -12.13 8.31
CA GLU A 76 -6.78 -12.08 8.99
C GLU A 76 -7.87 -11.45 8.12
N GLU A 77 -9.07 -12.06 8.10
CA GLU A 77 -10.18 -11.59 7.27
C GLU A 77 -10.65 -10.17 7.64
N ASN A 78 -10.63 -9.78 8.92
CA ASN A 78 -11.33 -8.57 9.41
C ASN A 78 -10.44 -7.35 9.56
N LEU A 79 -9.44 -7.26 8.70
CA LEU A 79 -8.51 -6.15 8.65
C LEU A 79 -8.86 -5.21 7.51
N GLU A 80 -8.74 -3.93 7.82
CA GLU A 80 -8.71 -2.83 6.88
C GLU A 80 -7.32 -2.19 6.95
N GLU A 81 -7.00 -1.38 5.96
CA GLU A 81 -5.74 -0.66 5.91
C GLU A 81 -5.90 0.80 5.54
N PHE A 82 -4.95 1.61 5.98
CA PHE A 82 -4.79 2.99 5.54
C PHE A 82 -3.32 3.26 5.23
N LEU A 83 -3.03 3.61 3.98
CA LEU A 83 -1.68 3.92 3.51
C LEU A 83 -1.49 5.44 3.46
N PHE A 84 -0.43 5.94 4.10
CA PHE A 84 -0.19 7.38 4.21
C PHE A 84 1.30 7.70 4.32
N THR A 85 1.64 8.99 4.18
CA THR A 85 2.99 9.49 4.40
C THR A 85 3.07 10.38 5.63
N PHE A 86 4.16 10.27 6.37
CA PHE A 86 4.45 11.11 7.52
C PHE A 86 5.97 11.27 7.68
N LYS A 87 6.44 12.50 7.80
CA LYS A 87 7.88 12.82 7.93
C LYS A 87 8.75 12.09 6.90
N ASN A 88 8.37 12.16 5.62
CA ASN A 88 9.09 11.58 4.48
C ASN A 88 9.19 10.04 4.51
N GLN A 89 8.30 9.37 5.24
CA GLN A 89 8.20 7.92 5.31
C GLN A 89 6.78 7.48 4.93
N ILE A 90 6.66 6.30 4.34
CA ILE A 90 5.38 5.67 3.99
C ILE A 90 5.01 4.68 5.10
N PHE A 91 3.76 4.74 5.54
CA PHE A 91 3.22 3.89 6.57
C PHE A 91 1.92 3.23 6.11
N MET A 92 1.68 2.03 6.64
CA MET A 92 0.41 1.32 6.54
C MET A 92 -0.11 1.06 7.95
N LEU A 93 -1.30 1.59 8.26
CA LEU A 93 -2.01 1.31 9.49
C LEU A 93 -3.00 0.18 9.24
N LEU A 94 -2.86 -0.93 9.95
CA LEU A 94 -3.85 -2.00 9.96
C LEU A 94 -4.79 -1.82 11.14
N TYR A 95 -6.09 -1.90 10.87
CA TYR A 95 -7.13 -1.71 11.86
C TYR A 95 -8.32 -2.63 11.58
N SER A 96 -9.15 -2.86 12.59
CA SER A 96 -10.46 -3.50 12.41
C SER A 96 -11.55 -2.52 12.84
N HIS A 97 -12.72 -2.61 12.21
CA HIS A 97 -13.92 -1.88 12.63
C HIS A 97 -14.99 -2.82 13.23
N PHE A 98 -14.68 -4.12 13.37
CA PHE A 98 -15.62 -5.10 13.91
C PHE A 98 -15.74 -4.98 15.43
N GLY A 99 -16.94 -4.65 15.93
CA GLY A 99 -17.16 -4.41 17.36
C GLY A 99 -16.59 -3.08 17.88
N GLY A 100 -16.15 -2.19 16.98
CA GLY A 100 -15.49 -0.92 17.29
C GLY A 100 -14.21 -0.73 16.49
N ILE A 101 -13.69 0.49 16.43
CA ILE A 101 -12.41 0.76 15.76
C ILE A 101 -11.27 0.32 16.67
N GLN A 102 -10.48 -0.64 16.21
CA GLN A 102 -9.28 -1.14 16.88
C GLN A 102 -8.09 -1.00 15.95
N PHE A 103 -7.09 -0.21 16.34
CA PHE A 103 -5.82 -0.09 15.65
C PHE A 103 -4.88 -1.20 16.08
N LEU A 104 -4.40 -2.01 15.13
CA LEU A 104 -3.73 -3.27 15.46
C LEU A 104 -2.22 -3.21 15.21
N SER A 105 -1.82 -2.62 14.08
CA SER A 105 -0.39 -2.46 13.79
C SER A 105 -0.11 -1.26 12.91
N LEU A 106 1.04 -0.64 13.15
CA LEU A 106 1.60 0.37 12.26
C LEU A 106 2.84 -0.23 11.61
N LEU A 107 2.81 -0.33 10.29
CA LEU A 107 3.91 -0.81 9.47
C LEU A 107 4.57 0.38 8.78
N ARG A 108 5.88 0.36 8.67
CA ARG A 108 6.66 1.32 7.88
C ARG A 108 7.18 0.62 6.64
N PHE A 109 7.03 1.26 5.50
CA PHE A 109 7.65 0.81 4.26
C PHE A 109 9.12 1.18 4.23
N ASP A 110 9.96 0.23 3.86
CA ASP A 110 11.38 0.40 3.66
C ASP A 110 11.66 0.51 2.15
N GLU A 111 12.10 1.69 1.71
CA GLU A 111 12.32 1.98 0.29
C GLU A 111 13.49 1.19 -0.32
N GLU A 112 14.43 0.66 0.48
CA GLU A 112 15.56 -0.11 -0.05
C GLU A 112 15.17 -1.56 -0.29
N SER A 113 14.59 -2.19 0.74
CA SER A 113 14.15 -3.59 0.70
C SER A 113 12.80 -3.79 0.02
N ARG A 114 12.09 -2.70 -0.32
CA ARG A 114 10.76 -2.73 -0.94
C ARG A 114 9.75 -3.54 -0.13
N ASN A 115 9.82 -3.46 1.19
CA ASN A 115 8.95 -4.24 2.06
C ASN A 115 8.38 -3.40 3.21
N PHE A 116 7.27 -3.86 3.76
CA PHE A 116 6.76 -3.32 5.01
C PHE A 116 7.37 -4.07 6.18
N ALA A 117 7.68 -3.34 7.25
CA ALA A 117 8.12 -3.89 8.51
C ALA A 117 7.32 -3.26 9.65
N ARG A 118 7.05 -4.04 10.70
CA ARG A 118 6.35 -3.54 11.89
C ARG A 118 7.15 -2.42 12.53
N PHE A 119 6.53 -1.25 12.65
CA PHE A 119 7.13 -0.07 13.26
C PHE A 119 6.76 0.04 14.74
N ALA A 120 5.49 -0.19 15.08
CA ALA A 120 5.01 -0.18 16.46
C ALA A 120 3.84 -1.15 16.65
N HIS A 121 3.74 -1.71 17.85
CA HIS A 121 2.50 -2.31 18.33
C HIS A 121 1.60 -1.17 18.84
N VAL A 122 0.38 -1.08 18.31
CA VAL A 122 -0.60 -0.13 18.82
C VAL A 122 -1.43 -0.88 19.85
N GLU A 123 -1.20 -0.62 21.14
CA GLU A 123 -2.13 -1.06 22.17
C GLU A 123 -3.26 -0.03 22.25
N VAL A 124 -4.47 -0.43 21.83
CA VAL A 124 -5.67 0.34 22.11
C VAL A 124 -6.17 -0.10 23.48
N ARG A 125 -6.14 0.82 24.46
CA ARG A 125 -6.77 0.64 25.76
C ARG A 125 -8.25 0.99 25.70
#